data_AF-A0A3B8JEF4-F1
#
_entry.id   AF-A0A3B8JEF4-F1
#
_cell.length_a   1.000
_cell.length_b   1.000
_cell.length_c   1.000
_cell.angle_alpha   90.00
_cell.angle_beta   90.00
_cell.angle_gamma   90.00
#
_symmetry.space_group_name_H-M   'P 1'
#
loop_
_entity.id
_entity.type
_entity.pdbx_description
1 polymer ?
#
loop_
_entity_poly.entity_id
_entity_poly.type
_entity_poly.pdbx_seq_one_letter_code
_entity_poly.pdbx_strand_id
1 'polypeptide(L)'
;MVRQSNSYFNSDKLESRPTTQFKALFDTNFTPQQYEKAKEIRDTYNQLIDRARALDKILEKNPEPVLVAFHPETGNRFEIKGALHSQHPQALSPNPKALYFVNSSNPKHPAGTLVAMSRVPGQFHPNGKPVNKLIGSISPEDAQANNIQPKTGLDNVSFSVEPPPTKSQAEALYKEANDYLRQVNQQTEATEKSAMAAALWHVCHTKAEKDNEQGT
;
A
#
# COMPACT_ATOMS: atom_id res chain seq x y z
N MET A 1 -19.25 -20.57 -10.74
CA MET A 1 -19.83 -21.89 -11.07
C MET A 1 -20.03 -22.77 -9.83
N VAL A 2 -19.04 -23.00 -8.97
CA VAL A 2 -19.16 -23.83 -7.75
C VAL A 2 -20.39 -23.51 -6.89
N ARG A 3 -20.68 -22.22 -6.65
CA ARG A 3 -21.88 -21.79 -5.90
C ARG A 3 -23.20 -22.20 -6.58
N GLN A 4 -23.28 -22.10 -7.91
CA GLN A 4 -24.43 -22.54 -8.70
C GLN A 4 -24.49 -24.07 -8.76
N SER A 5 -23.37 -24.76 -8.93
CA SER A 5 -23.33 -26.23 -8.90
C SER A 5 -23.81 -26.76 -7.54
N ASN A 6 -23.32 -26.18 -6.44
CA ASN A 6 -23.70 -26.57 -5.08
C ASN A 6 -25.16 -26.24 -4.73
N SER A 7 -25.85 -25.35 -5.46
CA SER A 7 -27.29 -25.11 -5.27
C SER A 7 -28.16 -26.20 -5.91
N TYR A 8 -27.67 -26.87 -6.96
CA TYR A 8 -28.39 -27.97 -7.62
C TYR A 8 -28.02 -29.35 -7.06
N PHE A 9 -26.78 -29.53 -6.60
CA PHE A 9 -26.27 -30.79 -6.06
C PHE A 9 -26.08 -30.69 -4.54
N ASN A 10 -27.19 -30.57 -3.80
CA ASN A 10 -27.17 -30.33 -2.34
C ASN A 10 -26.58 -31.51 -1.54
N SER A 11 -26.74 -32.75 -2.01
CA SER A 11 -26.15 -33.96 -1.42
C SER A 11 -24.66 -34.10 -1.67
N ASP A 12 -24.18 -33.54 -2.79
CA ASP A 12 -22.82 -33.74 -3.32
C ASP A 12 -22.14 -32.38 -3.57
N LYS A 13 -22.21 -31.50 -2.57
CA LYS A 13 -21.59 -30.18 -2.67
C LYS A 13 -20.09 -30.32 -2.84
N LEU A 14 -19.55 -29.54 -3.76
CA LEU A 14 -18.11 -29.31 -3.86
C LEU A 14 -17.69 -28.46 -2.67
N GLU A 15 -17.07 -29.11 -1.69
CA GLU A 15 -16.50 -28.47 -0.51
C GLU A 15 -14.98 -28.37 -0.62
N SER A 16 -14.42 -27.29 -0.07
CA SER A 16 -12.98 -27.15 0.07
C SER A 16 -12.49 -28.19 1.07
N ARG A 17 -11.58 -29.06 0.64
CA ARG A 17 -11.01 -30.09 1.51
C ARG A 17 -9.78 -29.56 2.27
N PRO A 18 -9.48 -30.09 3.47
CA PRO A 18 -8.28 -29.73 4.21
C PRO A 18 -7.01 -29.99 3.39
N THR A 19 -6.07 -29.05 3.42
CA THR A 19 -4.80 -29.18 2.70
C THR A 19 -3.95 -30.34 3.22
N THR A 20 -4.15 -30.76 4.46
CA THR A 20 -3.47 -31.90 5.11
C THR A 20 -3.58 -33.21 4.33
N GLN A 21 -4.67 -33.42 3.56
CA GLN A 21 -4.82 -34.63 2.73
C GLN A 21 -3.77 -34.72 1.61
N PHE A 22 -3.20 -33.59 1.20
CA PHE A 22 -2.19 -33.53 0.15
C PHE A 22 -0.76 -33.72 0.68
N LYS A 23 -0.58 -33.83 2.00
CA LYS A 23 0.74 -34.04 2.61
C LYS A 23 1.47 -35.24 2.02
N ALA A 24 0.75 -36.32 1.73
CA ALA A 24 1.31 -37.53 1.14
C ALA A 24 1.85 -37.35 -0.29
N LEU A 25 1.55 -36.24 -0.96
CA LEU A 25 2.10 -35.91 -2.28
C LEU A 25 3.48 -35.26 -2.19
N PHE A 26 3.94 -34.91 -0.99
CA PHE A 26 5.19 -34.19 -0.75
C PHE A 26 6.02 -34.96 0.28
N ASP A 27 7.06 -35.64 -0.20
CA ASP A 27 7.98 -36.39 0.66
C ASP A 27 8.78 -35.45 1.56
N THR A 28 8.95 -35.80 2.83
CA THR A 28 9.75 -35.03 3.80
C THR A 28 11.27 -35.18 3.62
N ASN A 29 11.72 -35.67 2.46
CA ASN A 29 13.11 -35.98 2.16
C ASN A 29 13.85 -34.75 1.60
N PHE A 30 13.76 -33.61 2.29
CA PHE A 30 14.49 -32.40 1.97
C PHE A 30 15.52 -32.09 3.07
N THR A 31 16.61 -31.42 2.71
CA THR A 31 17.66 -31.04 3.65
C THR A 31 17.28 -29.80 4.46
N PRO A 32 17.91 -29.56 5.63
CA PRO A 32 17.71 -28.31 6.37
C PRO A 32 18.02 -27.05 5.53
N GLN A 33 19.01 -27.13 4.63
CA GLN A 33 19.36 -26.03 3.72
C GLN A 33 18.24 -25.75 2.71
N GLN A 34 17.59 -26.79 2.19
CA GLN A 34 16.43 -26.64 1.30
C GLN A 34 15.22 -26.07 2.04
N TYR A 35 15.05 -26.41 3.32
CA TYR A 35 14.01 -25.86 4.17
C TYR A 35 14.19 -24.35 4.42
N GLU A 36 15.40 -23.90 4.78
CA GLU A 36 15.69 -22.48 4.96
C GLU A 36 15.53 -21.69 3.66
N LYS A 37 16.04 -22.22 2.55
CA LYS A 37 15.83 -21.62 1.22
C LYS A 37 14.33 -21.51 0.88
N ALA A 38 13.53 -22.51 1.23
CA ALA A 38 12.08 -22.46 1.03
C ALA A 38 11.40 -21.39 1.90
N LYS A 39 11.88 -21.12 3.13
CA LYS A 39 11.42 -19.98 3.95
C LYS A 39 11.72 -18.66 3.27
N GLU A 40 12.95 -18.44 2.84
CA GLU A 40 13.35 -17.21 2.13
C GLU A 40 12.49 -16.97 0.88
N ILE A 41 12.24 -18.02 0.10
CA ILE A 41 11.37 -17.95 -1.09
C ILE A 41 9.94 -17.57 -0.72
N ARG A 42 9.35 -18.23 0.30
CA ARG A 42 8.01 -17.90 0.78
C ARG A 42 7.93 -16.43 1.21
N ASP A 43 8.89 -15.97 2.00
CA ASP A 43 8.86 -14.64 2.60
C ASP A 43 9.00 -13.55 1.54
N THR A 44 9.91 -13.76 0.58
CA THR A 44 10.07 -12.87 -0.58
C THR A 44 8.79 -12.81 -1.41
N TYR A 45 8.19 -13.96 -1.72
CA TYR A 45 6.95 -14.02 -2.48
C TYR A 45 5.79 -13.33 -1.75
N ASN A 46 5.66 -13.55 -0.43
CA ASN A 46 4.63 -12.91 0.38
C ASN A 46 4.77 -11.40 0.38
N GLN A 47 5.99 -10.85 0.51
CA GLN A 47 6.23 -9.41 0.42
C GLN A 47 5.77 -8.84 -0.92
N LEU A 48 6.09 -9.51 -2.04
CA LEU A 48 5.67 -9.09 -3.38
C LEU A 48 4.14 -9.12 -3.53
N ILE A 49 3.49 -10.18 -3.06
CA ILE A 49 2.03 -10.32 -3.11
C ILE A 49 1.33 -9.31 -2.21
N ASP A 50 1.87 -9.03 -1.02
CA ASP A 50 1.27 -8.08 -0.09
C ASP A 50 1.35 -6.65 -0.63
N ARG A 51 2.42 -6.32 -1.36
CA ARG A 51 2.50 -5.07 -2.12
C ARG A 51 1.41 -4.97 -3.19
N ALA A 52 1.18 -6.04 -3.96
CA ALA A 52 0.13 -6.08 -4.97
C ALA A 52 -1.28 -5.93 -4.33
N ARG A 53 -1.55 -6.66 -3.23
CA ARG A 53 -2.80 -6.57 -2.47
C ARG A 53 -3.02 -5.20 -1.85
N ALA A 54 -1.96 -4.54 -1.38
CA ALA A 54 -2.07 -3.18 -0.87
C ALA A 54 -2.54 -2.21 -1.96
N LEU A 55 -2.02 -2.37 -3.19
CA LEU A 55 -2.47 -1.57 -4.32
C LEU A 55 -3.92 -1.86 -4.72
N ASP A 56 -4.33 -3.12 -4.73
CA ASP A 56 -5.74 -3.49 -4.97
C ASP A 56 -6.68 -2.86 -3.94
N LYS A 57 -6.33 -2.91 -2.64
CA LYS A 57 -7.11 -2.25 -1.58
C LYS A 57 -7.21 -0.73 -1.78
N ILE A 58 -6.21 -0.11 -2.40
CA ILE A 58 -6.25 1.31 -2.77
C ILE A 58 -7.22 1.49 -3.95
N LEU A 59 -7.12 0.65 -4.99
CA LEU A 59 -7.97 0.69 -6.19
C LEU A 59 -9.45 0.45 -5.88
N GLU A 60 -9.77 -0.46 -4.96
CA GLU A 60 -11.14 -0.75 -4.50
C GLU A 60 -11.83 0.49 -3.91
N LYS A 61 -11.05 1.42 -3.36
CA LYS A 61 -11.56 2.68 -2.80
C LYS A 61 -11.80 3.77 -3.85
N ASN A 62 -11.64 3.45 -5.14
CA ASN A 62 -11.72 4.40 -6.27
C ASN A 62 -10.83 5.63 -6.00
N PRO A 63 -9.51 5.46 -5.99
CA PRO A 63 -8.59 6.52 -5.61
C PRO A 63 -8.68 7.67 -6.60
N GLU A 64 -8.74 8.89 -6.07
CA GLU A 64 -8.69 10.11 -6.85
C GLU A 64 -7.23 10.52 -7.13
N PRO A 65 -6.98 11.33 -8.17
CA PRO A 65 -5.67 11.96 -8.32
C PRO A 65 -5.27 12.72 -7.07
N VAL A 66 -4.00 12.64 -6.71
CA VAL A 66 -3.44 13.31 -5.54
C VAL A 66 -2.65 14.54 -5.96
N LEU A 67 -2.67 15.56 -5.12
CA LEU A 67 -1.79 16.71 -5.29
C LEU A 67 -0.50 16.42 -4.52
N VAL A 68 0.61 16.33 -5.23
CA VAL A 68 1.93 16.16 -4.64
C VAL A 68 2.57 17.52 -4.46
N ALA A 69 3.01 17.78 -3.24
CA ALA A 69 3.79 18.94 -2.87
C ALA A 69 5.28 18.60 -2.85
N PHE A 70 6.09 19.49 -3.41
CA PHE A 70 7.54 19.37 -3.44
C PHE A 70 8.21 20.66 -2.95
N HIS A 71 9.15 20.53 -2.02
CA HIS A 71 9.96 21.63 -1.54
C HIS A 71 11.38 21.53 -2.09
N PRO A 72 11.82 22.45 -2.98
CA PRO A 72 13.06 22.29 -3.73
C PRO A 72 14.32 22.30 -2.86
N GLU A 73 14.37 23.09 -1.78
CA GLU A 73 15.58 23.22 -0.96
C GLU A 73 15.82 22.04 -0.01
N THR A 74 14.75 21.44 0.50
CA THR A 74 14.82 20.31 1.42
C THR A 74 14.73 18.97 0.70
N GLY A 75 14.21 18.97 -0.54
CA GLY A 75 13.86 17.75 -1.27
C GLY A 75 12.59 17.07 -0.75
N ASN A 76 11.90 17.67 0.22
CA ASN A 76 10.71 17.09 0.83
C ASN A 76 9.60 16.92 -0.21
N ARG A 77 8.94 15.76 -0.16
CA ARG A 77 7.84 15.39 -1.04
C ARG A 77 6.74 14.72 -0.23
N PHE A 78 5.51 15.20 -0.35
CA PHE A 78 4.36 14.68 0.41
C PHE A 78 3.05 14.88 -0.35
N GLU A 79 2.06 14.04 -0.04
CA GLU A 79 0.74 14.09 -0.66
C GLU A 79 -0.23 15.00 0.12
N ILE A 80 -0.99 15.81 -0.61
CA ILE A 80 -2.10 16.60 -0.09
C ILE A 80 -3.41 16.02 -0.64
N LYS A 81 -4.13 15.29 0.22
CA LYS A 81 -5.40 14.65 -0.09
C LYS A 81 -6.56 15.65 -0.07
N GLY A 82 -7.53 15.45 -0.96
CA GLY A 82 -8.72 16.31 -1.06
C GLY A 82 -8.48 17.65 -1.74
N ALA A 83 -7.27 17.90 -2.27
CA ALA A 83 -6.93 19.15 -2.93
C ALA A 83 -7.74 19.45 -4.19
N LEU A 84 -8.21 18.42 -4.89
CA LEU A 84 -9.10 18.56 -6.05
C LEU A 84 -10.46 19.18 -5.67
N HIS A 85 -10.90 18.98 -4.43
CA HIS A 85 -12.15 19.49 -3.89
C HIS A 85 -11.94 20.77 -3.05
N SER A 86 -10.73 21.33 -3.09
CA SER A 86 -10.38 22.53 -2.34
C SER A 86 -11.18 23.73 -2.85
N GLN A 87 -11.61 24.58 -1.91
CA GLN A 87 -12.20 25.89 -2.22
C GLN A 87 -11.13 26.97 -2.45
N HIS A 88 -9.85 26.61 -2.42
CA HIS A 88 -8.76 27.53 -2.69
C HIS A 88 -8.61 27.72 -4.21
N PRO A 89 -8.76 28.95 -4.73
CA PRO A 89 -8.87 29.20 -6.18
C PRO A 89 -7.62 28.82 -6.97
N GLN A 90 -6.49 28.68 -6.29
CA GLN A 90 -5.21 28.27 -6.89
C GLN A 90 -4.68 26.94 -6.34
N ALA A 91 -5.52 26.10 -5.73
CA ALA A 91 -5.09 24.84 -5.12
C ALA A 91 -4.25 23.97 -6.07
N LEU A 92 -4.67 23.88 -7.34
CA LEU A 92 -4.05 23.06 -8.38
C LEU A 92 -3.05 23.84 -9.25
N SER A 93 -2.80 25.11 -8.96
CA SER A 93 -1.84 25.91 -9.74
C SER A 93 -0.42 25.38 -9.49
N PRO A 94 0.42 25.21 -10.54
CA PRO A 94 1.80 24.73 -10.38
C PRO A 94 2.72 25.77 -9.73
N ASN A 95 2.28 27.03 -9.63
CA ASN A 95 3.09 28.11 -9.08
C ASN A 95 3.46 27.82 -7.62
N PRO A 96 4.71 28.09 -7.19
CA PRO A 96 5.12 27.89 -5.81
C PRO A 96 4.27 28.68 -4.82
N LYS A 97 3.99 28.08 -3.65
CA LYS A 97 3.17 28.70 -2.59
C LYS A 97 3.77 28.47 -1.21
N ALA A 98 3.42 29.37 -0.31
CA ALA A 98 3.58 29.14 1.11
C ALA A 98 2.46 28.23 1.62
N LEU A 99 2.84 27.19 2.34
CA LEU A 99 1.96 26.28 3.05
C LEU A 99 2.12 26.49 4.55
N TYR A 100 1.00 26.45 5.26
CA TYR A 100 0.94 26.45 6.71
C TYR A 100 0.13 25.27 7.18
N PHE A 101 0.68 24.50 8.12
CA PHE A 101 0.03 23.29 8.63
C PHE A 101 -0.63 23.57 9.97
N VAL A 102 -1.88 23.12 10.11
CA VAL A 102 -2.62 23.23 11.37
C VAL A 102 -3.36 21.93 11.66
N ASN A 103 -3.68 21.70 12.93
CA ASN A 103 -4.59 20.61 13.28
C ASN A 103 -5.98 20.94 12.73
N SER A 104 -6.62 19.93 12.14
CA SER A 104 -7.99 20.06 11.65
C SER A 104 -8.93 20.37 12.80
N SER A 105 -9.76 21.41 12.62
CA SER A 105 -10.84 21.76 13.55
C SER A 105 -12.17 21.06 13.19
N ASN A 106 -12.21 20.29 12.11
CA ASN A 106 -13.41 19.59 11.68
C ASN A 106 -13.64 18.34 12.54
N PRO A 107 -14.81 18.20 13.22
CA PRO A 107 -15.10 17.06 14.07
C PRO A 107 -15.20 15.73 13.32
N LYS A 108 -15.34 15.75 11.99
CA LYS A 108 -15.34 14.53 11.16
C LYS A 108 -13.94 13.99 10.87
N HIS A 109 -12.90 14.79 11.04
CA HIS A 109 -11.53 14.33 10.88
C HIS A 109 -11.04 13.66 12.17
N PRO A 110 -10.29 12.54 12.09
CA PRO A 110 -9.65 11.96 13.25
C PRO A 110 -8.83 12.99 14.02
N ALA A 111 -8.80 12.86 15.35
CA ALA A 111 -8.01 13.74 16.20
C ALA A 111 -6.53 13.72 15.77
N GLY A 112 -5.93 14.91 15.63
CA GLY A 112 -4.55 15.04 15.17
C GLY A 112 -4.36 15.05 13.65
N THR A 113 -5.44 15.05 12.85
CA THR A 113 -5.32 15.21 11.40
C THR A 113 -4.70 16.57 11.07
N LEU A 114 -3.59 16.58 10.33
CA LEU A 114 -2.94 17.78 9.84
C LEU A 114 -3.55 18.24 8.51
N VAL A 115 -3.83 19.53 8.41
CA VAL A 115 -4.33 20.16 7.19
C VAL A 115 -3.38 21.25 6.68
N ALA A 116 -3.22 21.28 5.37
CA ALA A 116 -2.42 22.24 4.63
C ALA A 116 -3.28 23.45 4.24
N MET A 117 -2.88 24.64 4.66
CA MET A 117 -3.51 25.90 4.30
C MET A 117 -2.57 26.76 3.47
N SER A 118 -3.13 27.53 2.54
CA SER A 118 -2.37 28.53 1.78
C SER A 118 -3.14 29.83 1.68
N ARG A 119 -2.40 30.90 1.41
CA ARG A 119 -2.95 32.24 1.23
C ARG A 119 -3.64 32.35 -0.11
N VAL A 120 -4.84 32.92 -0.11
CA VAL A 120 -5.53 33.30 -1.34
C VAL A 120 -5.01 34.65 -1.84
N PRO A 121 -4.42 34.74 -3.05
CA PRO A 121 -3.92 36.01 -3.56
C PRO A 121 -5.05 37.03 -3.71
N GLY A 122 -4.76 38.29 -3.35
CA GLY A 122 -5.72 39.39 -3.47
C GLY A 122 -6.87 39.39 -2.44
N GLN A 123 -6.96 38.39 -1.56
CA GLN A 123 -7.97 38.36 -0.50
C GLN A 123 -7.37 38.69 0.86
N PHE A 124 -7.96 39.71 1.49
CA PHE A 124 -7.61 40.17 2.82
C PHE A 124 -8.87 40.28 3.67
N HIS A 125 -8.73 39.95 4.94
CA HIS A 125 -9.74 40.26 5.94
C HIS A 125 -9.84 41.78 6.15
N PRO A 126 -10.97 42.29 6.69
CA PRO A 126 -11.14 43.72 6.99
C PRO A 126 -10.04 44.31 7.89
N ASN A 127 -9.35 43.46 8.67
CA ASN A 127 -8.21 43.84 9.52
C ASN A 127 -6.86 43.88 8.76
N GLY A 128 -6.86 43.79 7.43
CA GLY A 128 -5.67 43.80 6.58
C GLY A 128 -4.86 42.51 6.58
N LYS A 129 -5.26 41.46 7.32
CA LYS A 129 -4.55 40.17 7.33
C LYS A 129 -4.91 39.34 6.09
N PRO A 130 -3.97 38.57 5.53
CA PRO A 130 -4.25 37.70 4.40
C PRO A 130 -5.27 36.61 4.77
N VAL A 131 -6.14 36.29 3.82
CA VAL A 131 -7.09 35.16 3.96
C VAL A 131 -6.38 33.86 3.59
N ASN A 132 -6.36 32.91 4.52
CA ASN A 132 -5.86 31.56 4.27
C ASN A 132 -7.04 30.60 4.07
N LYS A 133 -6.95 29.74 3.05
CA LYS A 133 -7.93 28.68 2.80
C LYS A 133 -7.26 27.31 2.79
N LEU A 134 -8.06 26.29 3.12
CA LEU A 134 -7.68 24.88 3.11
C LEU A 134 -7.31 24.45 1.68
N ILE A 135 -6.13 23.87 1.50
CA ILE A 135 -5.78 23.11 0.30
C ILE A 135 -6.25 21.67 0.49
N GLY A 136 -5.85 21.00 1.58
CA GLY A 136 -6.23 19.61 1.84
C GLY A 136 -5.61 19.07 3.12
N SER A 137 -5.58 17.74 3.26
CA SER A 137 -5.01 17.05 4.44
C SER A 137 -3.77 16.24 4.08
N ILE A 138 -2.87 16.08 5.05
CA ILE A 138 -1.66 15.26 4.91
C ILE A 138 -1.81 13.98 5.74
N SER A 139 -1.27 12.88 5.24
CA SER A 139 -1.24 11.61 5.96
C SER A 139 -0.28 11.70 7.18
N PRO A 140 -0.57 11.02 8.30
CA PRO A 140 0.37 10.97 9.43
C PRO A 140 1.76 10.48 9.03
N GLU A 141 1.82 9.52 8.10
CA GLU A 141 3.05 8.93 7.59
C GLU A 141 3.90 9.97 6.84
N ASP A 142 3.29 10.71 5.91
CA ASP A 142 3.98 11.78 5.18
C ASP A 142 4.43 12.91 6.11
N ALA A 143 3.57 13.28 7.08
CA ALA A 143 3.90 14.32 8.04
C ALA A 143 5.11 13.92 8.90
N GLN A 144 5.16 12.68 9.37
CA GLN A 144 6.29 12.15 10.12
C GLN A 144 7.56 12.06 9.25
N ALA A 145 7.47 11.52 8.03
CA ALA A 145 8.61 11.37 7.13
C ALA A 145 9.24 12.72 6.74
N ASN A 146 8.43 13.77 6.62
CA ASN A 146 8.87 15.10 6.24
C ASN A 146 9.05 16.07 7.44
N ASN A 147 8.97 15.57 8.68
CA ASN A 147 9.04 16.36 9.92
C ASN A 147 8.06 17.56 9.96
N ILE A 148 6.87 17.38 9.39
CA ILE A 148 5.81 18.40 9.35
C ILE A 148 4.99 18.31 10.64
N GLN A 149 4.96 19.41 11.39
CA GLN A 149 4.22 19.52 12.64
C GLN A 149 3.16 20.63 12.54
N PRO A 150 2.20 20.69 13.47
CA PRO A 150 1.29 21.83 13.55
C PRO A 150 2.10 23.13 13.72
N LYS A 151 1.69 24.18 13.02
CA LYS A 151 2.34 25.50 12.95
C LYS A 151 3.66 25.53 12.17
N THR A 152 4.07 24.43 11.53
CA THR A 152 5.13 24.47 10.53
C THR A 152 4.67 25.27 9.31
N GLY A 153 5.55 26.15 8.84
CA GLY A 153 5.42 26.85 7.55
C GLY A 153 6.44 26.30 6.58
N LEU A 154 6.03 26.10 5.33
CA LEU A 154 6.91 25.75 4.22
C LEU A 154 6.69 26.76 3.10
N ASP A 155 7.74 27.46 2.70
CA ASP A 155 7.69 28.41 1.60
C ASP A 155 8.13 27.75 0.28
N ASN A 156 7.81 28.39 -0.84
CA ASN A 156 8.26 27.97 -2.17
C ASN A 156 7.93 26.51 -2.55
N VAL A 157 6.77 25.99 -2.09
CA VAL A 157 6.33 24.63 -2.39
C VAL A 157 5.63 24.57 -3.74
N SER A 158 6.15 23.76 -4.67
CA SER A 158 5.53 23.51 -5.97
C SER A 158 4.55 22.34 -5.92
N PHE A 159 3.55 22.37 -6.80
CA PHE A 159 2.51 21.34 -6.87
C PHE A 159 2.51 20.62 -8.21
N SER A 160 2.30 19.31 -8.16
CA SER A 160 2.03 18.46 -9.31
C SER A 160 0.81 17.60 -9.02
N VAL A 161 -0.05 17.39 -10.02
CA VAL A 161 -1.16 16.44 -9.91
C VAL A 161 -0.69 15.10 -10.42
N GLU A 162 -0.73 14.08 -9.57
CA GLU A 162 -0.39 12.72 -9.95
C GLU A 162 -1.65 11.89 -10.14
N PRO A 163 -1.75 11.14 -11.25
CA PRO A 163 -2.88 10.28 -11.50
C PRO A 163 -2.93 9.16 -10.44
N PRO A 164 -4.13 8.65 -10.13
CA PRO A 164 -4.27 7.52 -9.24
C PRO A 164 -3.56 6.29 -9.83
N PRO A 165 -3.19 5.32 -8.98
CA PRO A 165 -2.68 4.04 -9.46
C PRO A 165 -3.70 3.35 -10.37
N THR A 166 -3.22 2.50 -11.27
CA THR A 166 -4.05 1.80 -12.25
C THR A 166 -4.10 0.31 -11.99
N LYS A 167 -5.16 -0.36 -12.47
CA LYS A 167 -5.27 -1.83 -12.43
C LYS A 167 -4.10 -2.52 -13.12
N SER A 168 -3.61 -1.97 -14.23
CA SER A 168 -2.46 -2.53 -14.94
C SER A 168 -1.18 -2.53 -14.09
N GLN A 169 -0.99 -1.52 -13.22
CA GLN A 169 0.12 -1.52 -12.27
C GLN A 169 -0.03 -2.62 -11.21
N ALA A 170 -1.24 -2.86 -10.70
CA ALA A 170 -1.50 -3.97 -9.77
C ALA A 170 -1.26 -5.33 -10.45
N GLU A 171 -1.77 -5.51 -11.67
CA GLU A 171 -1.50 -6.70 -12.49
C GLU A 171 -0.01 -6.93 -12.74
N ALA A 172 0.75 -5.85 -12.96
CA ALA A 172 2.20 -5.93 -13.13
C ALA A 172 2.91 -6.40 -11.84
N LEU A 173 2.48 -5.96 -10.66
CA LEU A 173 3.01 -6.45 -9.38
C LEU A 173 2.69 -7.92 -9.13
N TYR A 174 1.48 -8.36 -9.48
CA TYR A 174 1.13 -9.78 -9.44
C TYR A 174 1.97 -10.60 -10.43
N LYS A 175 2.22 -10.05 -11.61
CA LYS A 175 3.10 -10.67 -12.60
C LYS A 175 4.52 -10.78 -12.07
N GLU A 176 5.07 -9.73 -11.45
CA GLU A 176 6.39 -9.74 -10.81
C GLU A 176 6.52 -10.86 -9.77
N ALA A 177 5.52 -10.99 -8.87
CA ALA A 177 5.51 -12.08 -7.89
C ALA A 177 5.51 -13.48 -8.54
N ASN A 178 4.78 -13.65 -9.64
CA ASN A 178 4.76 -14.92 -10.38
C ASN A 178 6.05 -15.17 -11.17
N ASP A 179 6.63 -14.12 -11.75
CA ASP A 179 7.89 -14.20 -12.49
C ASP A 179 9.05 -14.55 -11.54
N TYR A 180 9.02 -14.05 -10.29
CA TYR A 180 9.92 -14.50 -9.22
C TYR A 180 9.86 -16.01 -8.99
N LEU A 181 8.66 -16.59 -8.83
CA LEU A 181 8.52 -18.05 -8.66
C LEU A 181 8.99 -18.83 -9.90
N ARG A 182 8.76 -18.30 -11.10
CA ARG A 182 9.29 -18.92 -12.33
C ARG A 182 10.82 -18.91 -12.35
N GLN A 183 11.44 -17.80 -11.96
CA GLN A 183 12.89 -17.69 -11.87
C GLN A 183 13.45 -18.68 -10.84
N VAL A 184 12.84 -18.77 -9.65
CA VAL A 184 13.22 -19.77 -8.64
C VAL A 184 13.15 -21.19 -9.20
N ASN A 185 12.09 -21.56 -9.91
CA ASN A 185 11.95 -22.87 -10.53
C ASN A 185 12.97 -23.11 -11.67
N GLN A 186 13.34 -22.08 -12.42
CA GLN A 186 14.35 -22.17 -13.48
C GLN A 186 15.77 -22.32 -12.92
N GLN A 187 16.07 -21.67 -11.79
CA GLN A 187 17.36 -21.73 -11.10
C GLN A 187 17.52 -22.94 -10.19
N THR A 188 16.43 -23.67 -9.91
CA THR A 188 16.48 -24.90 -9.11
C THR A 188 16.87 -26.07 -10.02
N GLU A 189 17.94 -26.77 -9.64
CA GLU A 189 18.44 -27.95 -10.36
C GLU A 189 17.35 -29.02 -10.48
N ALA A 190 17.30 -29.71 -11.63
CA ALA A 190 16.22 -30.65 -11.94
C ALA A 190 16.07 -31.78 -10.90
N THR A 191 17.19 -32.23 -10.32
CA THR A 191 17.24 -33.25 -9.26
C THR A 191 16.72 -32.75 -7.92
N GLU A 192 16.73 -31.44 -7.68
CA GLU A 192 16.31 -30.83 -6.40
C GLU A 192 14.88 -30.31 -6.43
N LYS A 193 14.25 -30.23 -7.60
CA LYS A 193 12.89 -29.66 -7.75
C LYS A 193 11.84 -30.33 -6.87
N SER A 194 11.87 -31.66 -6.77
CA SER A 194 10.92 -32.41 -5.94
C SER A 194 11.10 -32.07 -4.45
N ALA A 195 12.34 -32.08 -3.97
CA ALA A 195 12.67 -31.76 -2.59
C ALA A 195 12.34 -30.30 -2.25
N MET A 196 12.62 -29.37 -3.16
CA MET A 196 12.28 -27.94 -2.99
C MET A 196 10.76 -27.73 -2.99
N ALA A 197 10.01 -28.40 -3.87
CA ALA A 197 8.56 -28.33 -3.89
C ALA A 197 7.95 -28.88 -2.59
N ALA A 198 8.49 -29.98 -2.06
CA ALA A 198 8.09 -30.49 -0.77
C ALA A 198 8.42 -29.52 0.37
N ALA A 199 9.65 -28.99 0.43
CA ALA A 199 10.05 -28.02 1.44
C ALA A 199 9.12 -26.78 1.43
N LEU A 200 8.84 -26.20 0.25
CA LEU A 200 7.89 -25.09 0.09
C LEU A 200 6.48 -25.45 0.54
N TRP A 201 5.99 -26.63 0.17
CA TRP A 201 4.67 -27.07 0.61
C TRP A 201 4.60 -27.15 2.13
N HIS A 202 5.62 -27.74 2.75
CA HIS A 202 5.73 -27.82 4.20
C HIS A 202 5.77 -26.44 4.83
N VAL A 203 6.69 -25.57 4.44
CA VAL A 203 6.86 -24.22 4.98
C VAL A 203 5.59 -23.34 4.87
N CYS A 204 4.76 -23.59 3.85
CA CYS A 204 3.49 -22.87 3.66
C CYS A 204 2.30 -23.46 4.44
N HIS A 205 2.36 -24.74 4.83
CA HIS A 205 1.21 -25.48 5.38
C HIS A 205 1.43 -26.11 6.76
N THR A 206 2.66 -26.17 7.27
CA THR A 206 2.92 -26.54 8.66
C THR A 206 2.72 -25.32 9.54
N LYS A 207 2.01 -25.51 10.65
CA LYS A 207 1.77 -24.48 11.69
C LYS A 207 3.03 -24.08 12.47
N ALA A 208 4.23 -24.43 12.01
CA ALA A 208 5.45 -24.05 12.69
C ALA A 208 5.67 -22.55 12.43
N GLU A 209 5.54 -21.73 13.48
CA GLU A 209 5.82 -20.28 13.53
C GLU A 209 4.67 -19.31 13.20
N LYS A 210 3.39 -19.66 13.42
CA LYS A 210 2.32 -18.63 13.56
C LYS A 210 2.00 -18.23 14.99
N ASP A 211 2.39 -19.04 15.97
CA ASP A 211 2.08 -18.80 17.39
C ASP A 211 3.20 -18.08 18.17
N ASN A 212 4.39 -17.85 17.57
CA ASN A 212 5.50 -17.16 18.24
C ASN A 212 5.61 -15.65 17.93
N GLU A 213 4.80 -15.11 17.01
CA GLU A 213 4.81 -13.67 16.67
C GLU A 213 3.53 -12.92 17.11
N GLN A 214 2.59 -13.60 17.78
CA GLN A 214 1.40 -12.97 18.38
C GLN A 214 1.39 -13.01 19.92
N GLY A 215 2.56 -13.18 20.55
CA GLY A 215 2.66 -13.32 21.99
C GLY A 215 3.89 -12.67 22.61
N THR A 216 4.05 -11.36 22.45
CA THR A 216 4.66 -10.43 23.43
C THR A 216 4.22 -9.00 23.10
#